data_AF-A0A6G9QK98-F1
#
_entry.id   AF-A0A6G9QK98-F1
#
_cell.length_a   1.000
_cell.length_b   1.000
_cell.length_c   1.000
_cell.angle_alpha   90.00
_cell.angle_beta   90.00
_cell.angle_gamma   90.00
#
_symmetry.space_group_name_H-M   'P 1'
#
loop_
_entity.id
_entity.type
_entity.pdbx_description
1 polymer ?
#
loop_
_entity_poly.entity_id
_entity_poly.type
_entity_poly.pdbx_seq_one_letter_code
_entity_poly.pdbx_strand_id
1 'polypeptide(L)'
;MSQQSYTNATQSIDAIANGSQSFVSTKRFFDDIHFPKGFKRCGDFTNKEAELLEIHGHALKNLSEGTQLPCSPDEDQFVKVAQGLLSPMAPMELLWAKYTTLTKGKPFYAVVGTIHMPTQSSKVEIEIDFDDVEDDPDEEVTEEQ
;
A
#
# COMPACT_ATOMS: atom_id res chain seq x y z
N MET A 1 3.25 49.78 -32.61
CA MET A 1 3.19 48.32 -32.87
C MET A 1 4.55 47.72 -32.60
N SER A 2 4.67 46.85 -31.60
CA SER A 2 5.47 45.62 -31.70
C SER A 2 5.20 44.75 -30.48
N GLN A 3 4.41 43.71 -30.72
CA GLN A 3 4.14 42.61 -29.81
C GLN A 3 5.42 41.78 -29.68
N GLN A 4 5.94 41.62 -28.47
CA GLN A 4 6.86 40.52 -28.17
C GLN A 4 6.36 39.83 -26.91
N SER A 5 5.58 38.78 -27.15
CA SER A 5 5.18 37.78 -26.16
C SER A 5 6.35 36.83 -25.94
N TYR A 6 6.74 36.64 -24.68
CA TYR A 6 7.57 35.50 -24.28
C TYR A 6 6.79 34.72 -23.22
N THR A 7 6.03 33.74 -23.69
CA THR A 7 5.59 32.62 -22.87
C THR A 7 6.69 31.56 -22.91
N ASN A 8 7.20 31.17 -21.75
CA ASN A 8 7.56 29.78 -21.43
C ASN A 8 7.79 29.69 -19.92
N ALA A 9 6.70 29.74 -19.16
CA ALA A 9 6.65 29.29 -17.77
C ALA A 9 6.45 27.77 -17.75
N THR A 10 7.48 27.01 -18.11
CA THR A 10 7.51 25.53 -18.02
C THR A 10 8.87 25.04 -17.51
N GLN A 11 9.46 25.75 -16.56
CA GLN A 11 10.58 25.27 -15.76
C GLN A 11 10.28 25.45 -14.27
N SER A 12 9.23 24.79 -13.81
CA SER A 12 8.95 24.58 -12.39
C SER A 12 8.08 23.32 -12.29
N ILE A 13 8.67 22.17 -12.65
CA ILE A 13 8.12 20.87 -12.25
C ILE A 13 9.17 20.36 -11.29
N ASP A 14 8.90 20.67 -10.03
CA ASP A 14 9.81 20.50 -8.93
C ASP A 14 10.25 19.05 -8.80
N ALA A 15 11.56 18.85 -8.94
CA ALA A 15 12.27 17.69 -8.43
C ALA A 15 12.14 17.70 -6.90
N ILE A 16 11.07 17.12 -6.35
CA ILE A 16 10.92 16.92 -4.92
C ILE A 16 10.46 15.48 -4.67
N ALA A 17 11.20 14.84 -3.77
CA ALA A 17 11.02 13.53 -3.15
C ALA A 17 11.54 12.32 -3.95
N ASN A 18 12.72 11.91 -3.52
CA ASN A 18 13.52 10.75 -3.90
C ASN A 18 12.80 9.41 -3.66
N GLY A 19 11.75 9.13 -4.46
CA GLY A 19 11.00 7.85 -4.46
C GLY A 19 10.03 7.64 -5.64
N SER A 20 9.79 8.64 -6.50
CA SER A 20 8.60 8.64 -7.37
C SER A 20 8.85 9.10 -8.81
N GLN A 21 9.91 8.64 -9.47
CA GLN A 21 10.07 8.87 -10.92
C GLN A 21 9.20 7.94 -11.78
N SER A 22 8.73 6.81 -11.24
CA SER A 22 7.93 5.83 -11.99
C SER A 22 6.46 6.23 -12.18
N PHE A 23 5.90 7.11 -11.34
CA PHE A 23 4.45 7.39 -11.30
C PHE A 23 4.12 8.83 -11.68
N VAL A 24 4.51 9.32 -12.86
CA VAL A 24 4.30 10.72 -13.22
C VAL A 24 2.86 10.97 -13.70
N SER A 25 2.20 11.99 -13.14
CA SER A 25 0.90 12.49 -13.62
C SER A 25 0.95 13.99 -13.87
N THR A 26 0.29 14.44 -14.94
CA THR A 26 0.17 15.87 -15.29
C THR A 26 -0.87 16.58 -14.44
N LYS A 27 -1.82 15.84 -13.85
CA LYS A 27 -2.95 16.40 -13.08
C LYS A 27 -2.93 15.88 -11.65
N ARG A 28 -3.34 16.76 -10.73
CA ARG A 28 -3.61 16.37 -9.35
C ARG A 28 -4.87 15.50 -9.28
N PHE A 29 -4.81 14.45 -8.48
CA PHE A 29 -5.90 13.54 -8.22
C PHE A 29 -6.75 14.05 -7.05
N PHE A 30 -8.07 14.07 -7.25
CA PHE A 30 -9.06 14.41 -6.24
C PHE A 30 -10.19 13.38 -6.30
N ASP A 31 -10.65 12.95 -5.14
CA ASP A 31 -11.77 12.03 -5.00
C ASP A 31 -12.84 12.68 -4.11
N ASP A 32 -13.62 13.57 -4.72
CA ASP A 32 -14.66 14.34 -4.02
C ASP A 32 -15.86 13.45 -3.61
N ILE A 33 -15.93 12.22 -4.14
CA ILE A 33 -17.00 11.26 -3.82
C ILE A 33 -16.76 10.69 -2.42
N HIS A 34 -15.56 10.16 -2.16
CA HIS A 34 -15.23 9.57 -0.87
C HIS A 34 -14.63 10.60 0.10
N PHE A 35 -13.97 11.63 -0.43
CA PHE A 35 -13.26 12.65 0.34
C PHE A 35 -13.69 14.06 -0.11
N PRO A 36 -14.94 14.49 0.17
CA PRO A 36 -15.47 15.79 -0.27
C PRO A 36 -14.71 17.01 0.30
N LYS A 37 -13.93 16.81 1.37
CA LYS A 37 -13.07 17.84 1.98
C LYS A 37 -11.60 17.74 1.54
N GLY A 38 -11.26 16.75 0.70
CA GLY A 38 -9.90 16.41 0.28
C GLY A 38 -9.12 15.54 1.28
N PHE A 39 -8.05 14.91 0.79
CA PHE A 39 -7.23 13.95 1.55
C PHE A 39 -6.57 14.57 2.78
N LYS A 40 -6.10 15.82 2.70
CA LYS A 40 -5.44 16.53 3.81
C LYS A 40 -6.36 16.80 5.01
N ARG A 41 -7.69 16.80 4.81
CA ARG A 41 -8.68 17.17 5.83
C ARG A 41 -9.52 15.98 6.33
N CYS A 42 -9.40 14.80 5.72
CA CYS A 42 -10.18 13.64 6.16
C CYS A 42 -9.64 13.03 7.47
N GLY A 43 -8.35 13.24 7.77
CA GLY A 43 -7.70 12.75 8.99
C GLY A 43 -7.18 11.32 8.90
N ASP A 44 -7.46 10.60 7.81
CA ASP A 44 -6.93 9.25 7.57
C ASP A 44 -5.51 9.28 6.99
N PHE A 45 -5.16 10.33 6.25
CA PHE A 45 -3.85 10.50 5.63
C PHE A 45 -3.01 11.54 6.36
N THR A 46 -1.71 11.27 6.47
CA THR A 46 -0.72 12.29 6.82
C THR A 46 -0.59 13.31 5.69
N ASN A 47 -0.09 14.51 5.99
CA ASN A 47 0.08 15.57 4.98
C ASN A 47 0.96 15.11 3.80
N LYS A 48 2.02 14.33 4.07
CA LYS A 48 2.91 13.75 3.05
C LYS A 48 2.20 12.72 2.17
N GLU A 49 1.44 11.81 2.78
CA GLU A 49 0.65 10.81 2.04
C GLU A 49 -0.40 11.48 1.15
N ALA A 50 -1.11 12.48 1.68
CA ALA A 50 -2.10 13.23 0.91
C ALA A 50 -1.47 13.93 -0.29
N GLU A 51 -0.29 14.55 -0.12
CA GLU A 51 0.44 15.17 -1.23
C GLU A 51 0.89 14.14 -2.29
N LEU A 52 1.41 12.99 -1.87
CA LEU A 52 1.77 11.91 -2.79
C LEU A 52 0.54 11.40 -3.56
N LEU A 53 -0.59 11.21 -2.88
CA LEU A 53 -1.82 10.76 -3.51
C LEU A 53 -2.37 11.81 -4.48
N GLU A 54 -2.28 13.09 -4.14
CA GLU A 54 -2.63 14.18 -5.05
C GLU A 54 -1.73 14.18 -6.29
N ILE A 55 -0.41 14.04 -6.15
CA ILE A 55 0.52 14.13 -7.29
C ILE A 55 0.42 12.91 -8.19
N HIS A 56 0.34 11.71 -7.62
CA HIS A 56 0.52 10.46 -8.35
C HIS A 56 -0.74 9.60 -8.44
N GLY A 57 -1.83 9.97 -7.74
CA GLY A 57 -3.05 9.16 -7.65
C GLY A 57 -3.71 8.89 -9.00
N HIS A 58 -3.54 9.78 -9.98
CA HIS A 58 -4.07 9.56 -11.33
C HIS A 58 -3.35 8.41 -12.05
N ALA A 59 -2.02 8.36 -11.92
CA ALA A 59 -1.22 7.27 -12.49
C ALA A 59 -1.55 5.94 -11.80
N LEU A 60 -1.61 5.93 -10.46
CA LEU A 60 -1.99 4.74 -9.70
C LEU A 60 -3.37 4.22 -10.05
N LYS A 61 -4.35 5.12 -10.18
CA LYS A 61 -5.70 4.76 -10.58
C LYS A 61 -5.69 4.11 -11.96
N ASN A 62 -5.04 4.72 -12.94
CA ASN A 62 -4.98 4.20 -14.31
C ASN A 62 -4.29 2.83 -14.38
N LEU A 63 -3.22 2.62 -13.62
CA LEU A 63 -2.54 1.32 -13.51
C LEU A 63 -3.45 0.28 -12.82
N SER A 64 -4.16 0.66 -11.76
CA SER A 64 -5.06 -0.24 -11.04
C SER A 64 -6.28 -0.65 -11.86
N GLU A 65 -6.79 0.24 -12.71
CA GLU A 65 -7.91 -0.01 -13.63
C GLU A 65 -7.45 -0.73 -14.91
N GLY A 66 -6.13 -0.86 -15.15
CA GLY A 66 -5.57 -1.43 -16.37
C GLY A 66 -5.66 -0.52 -17.60
N THR A 67 -6.02 0.75 -17.42
CA THR A 67 -6.06 1.77 -18.49
C THR A 67 -4.65 2.09 -19.01
N GLN A 68 -3.65 2.04 -18.13
CA GLN A 68 -2.24 2.19 -18.47
C GLN A 68 -1.50 0.87 -18.22
N LEU A 69 -0.57 0.52 -19.12
CA LEU A 69 0.32 -0.63 -18.93
C LEU A 69 1.51 -0.24 -18.06
N PRO A 70 1.97 -1.13 -17.15
CA PRO A 70 3.18 -0.90 -16.39
C PRO A 70 4.40 -0.92 -17.33
N CYS A 71 5.22 0.12 -17.25
CA CYS A 71 6.45 0.25 -18.03
C CYS A 71 7.71 0.10 -17.16
N SER A 72 7.57 0.36 -15.85
CA SER A 72 8.64 0.23 -14.86
C SER A 72 8.46 -1.03 -14.01
N PRO A 73 9.55 -1.66 -13.52
CA PRO A 73 9.44 -2.77 -12.57
C PRO A 73 8.65 -2.41 -11.29
N ASP A 74 8.75 -1.14 -10.86
CA ASP A 74 7.97 -0.62 -9.72
C ASP A 74 6.47 -0.61 -10.01
N GLU A 75 6.08 -0.25 -11.25
CA GLU A 75 4.68 -0.27 -11.68
C GLU A 75 4.15 -1.69 -11.83
N ASP A 76 4.97 -2.63 -12.34
CA ASP A 76 4.60 -4.04 -12.44
C ASP A 76 4.34 -4.65 -11.06
N GLN A 77 5.20 -4.36 -10.08
CA GLN A 77 5.00 -4.77 -8.71
C GLN A 77 3.72 -4.15 -8.13
N PHE A 78 3.51 -2.85 -8.36
CA PHE A 78 2.31 -2.15 -7.93
C PHE A 78 1.03 -2.79 -8.48
N VAL A 79 0.99 -3.16 -9.76
CA VAL A 79 -0.19 -3.81 -10.38
C VAL A 79 -0.49 -5.14 -9.69
N LYS A 80 0.54 -5.96 -9.40
CA LYS A 80 0.38 -7.21 -8.66
C LYS A 80 -0.16 -6.98 -7.25
N VAL A 81 0.30 -5.94 -6.57
CA VAL A 81 -0.21 -5.56 -5.24
C VAL A 81 -1.65 -5.04 -5.32
N ALA A 82 -1.98 -4.22 -6.32
CA ALA A 82 -3.34 -3.71 -6.52
C ALA A 82 -4.36 -4.83 -6.79
N GLN A 83 -3.92 -5.91 -7.44
CA GLN A 83 -4.69 -7.14 -7.66
C GLN A 83 -4.78 -8.04 -6.41
N GLY A 84 -4.01 -7.75 -5.35
CA GLY A 84 -3.95 -8.56 -4.14
C GLY A 84 -3.08 -9.82 -4.25
N LEU A 85 -2.22 -9.91 -5.27
CA LEU A 85 -1.28 -11.03 -5.45
C LEU A 85 -0.04 -10.91 -4.59
N LEU A 86 0.35 -9.69 -4.23
CA LEU A 86 1.51 -9.38 -3.40
C LEU A 86 1.13 -8.45 -2.24
N SER A 87 1.92 -8.50 -1.16
CA SER A 87 1.79 -7.57 -0.04
C SER A 87 2.42 -6.22 -0.40
N PRO A 88 1.78 -5.08 -0.09
CA PRO A 88 2.37 -3.76 -0.31
C PRO A 88 3.62 -3.59 0.56
N MET A 89 4.76 -3.28 -0.07
CA MET A 89 6.03 -3.00 0.60
C MET A 89 6.49 -1.57 0.34
N ALA A 90 6.23 -1.05 -0.87
CA ALA A 90 6.58 0.31 -1.21
C ALA A 90 5.63 1.31 -0.55
N PRO A 91 6.10 2.54 -0.24
CA PRO A 91 5.24 3.58 0.34
C PRO A 91 4.05 3.89 -0.57
N MET A 92 4.23 3.76 -1.88
CA MET A 92 3.20 4.03 -2.87
C MET A 92 2.10 2.97 -2.91
N GLU A 93 2.52 1.71 -2.82
CA GLU A 93 1.61 0.57 -2.73
C GLU A 93 0.81 0.60 -1.43
N LEU A 94 1.46 0.88 -0.30
CA LEU A 94 0.81 1.02 1.00
C LEU A 94 -0.22 2.15 0.99
N LEU A 95 0.14 3.29 0.41
CA LEU A 95 -0.76 4.44 0.28
C LEU A 95 -1.99 4.10 -0.58
N TRP A 96 -1.79 3.43 -1.72
CA TRP A 96 -2.89 3.03 -2.58
C TRP A 96 -3.78 1.96 -1.96
N ALA A 97 -3.19 0.98 -1.27
CA ALA A 97 -3.93 -0.03 -0.53
C ALA A 97 -4.81 0.62 0.55
N LYS A 98 -4.26 1.59 1.29
CA LYS A 98 -4.99 2.41 2.26
C LYS A 98 -6.11 3.22 1.63
N TYR A 99 -5.87 3.88 0.49
CA TYR A 99 -6.91 4.58 -0.25
C TYR A 99 -8.04 3.62 -0.66
N THR A 100 -7.69 2.46 -1.21
CA THR A 100 -8.64 1.45 -1.68
C THR A 100 -9.49 0.87 -0.56
N THR A 101 -8.93 0.65 0.64
CA THR A 101 -9.70 0.16 1.80
C THR A 101 -10.67 1.22 2.33
N LEU A 102 -10.28 2.48 2.31
CA LEU A 102 -11.16 3.59 2.73
C LEU A 102 -12.33 3.82 1.76
N THR A 103 -12.08 3.73 0.45
CA THR A 103 -13.12 3.93 -0.57
C THR A 103 -14.09 2.75 -0.67
N LYS A 104 -13.62 1.51 -0.47
CA LYS A 104 -14.49 0.31 -0.43
C LYS A 104 -15.48 0.31 0.74
N GLY A 105 -15.27 1.17 1.73
CA GLY A 105 -16.12 1.26 2.91
C GLY A 105 -15.86 0.15 3.92
N LYS A 106 -16.33 0.35 5.15
CA LYS A 106 -16.22 -0.63 6.22
C LYS A 106 -17.23 -1.77 5.97
N PRO A 107 -16.83 -3.05 6.07
CA PRO A 107 -17.78 -4.15 5.99
C PRO A 107 -18.81 -3.99 7.11
N PHE A 108 -20.09 -3.97 6.73
CA PHE A 108 -21.19 -3.90 7.68
C PHE A 108 -21.38 -5.27 8.34
N TYR A 109 -20.92 -5.41 9.58
CA TYR A 109 -21.22 -6.59 10.39
C TYR A 109 -22.59 -6.38 11.03
N ALA A 110 -23.64 -6.92 10.39
CA ALA A 110 -24.96 -6.97 11.00
C ALA A 110 -24.89 -7.85 12.26
N VAL A 111 -25.28 -7.30 13.42
CA VAL A 111 -25.55 -8.11 14.62
C VAL A 111 -26.91 -8.77 14.44
N VAL A 112 -26.98 -9.73 13.50
CA VAL A 112 -28.09 -10.67 13.42
C VAL A 112 -27.60 -11.96 14.06
N GLY A 113 -28.33 -12.41 15.09
CA GLY A 113 -28.03 -13.64 15.81
C GLY A 113 -27.83 -14.82 14.86
N THR A 114 -26.74 -15.56 15.10
CA THR A 114 -26.44 -16.89 14.53
C THR A 114 -26.70 -17.05 13.02
N ILE A 115 -25.72 -16.64 12.20
CA ILE A 115 -25.47 -17.36 10.95
C ILE A 115 -24.07 -17.96 11.07
N HIS A 116 -24.03 -19.28 11.21
CA HIS A 116 -22.80 -20.06 11.14
C HIS A 116 -22.18 -19.85 9.74
N MET A 117 -21.13 -19.04 9.65
CA MET A 117 -20.25 -19.08 8.48
C MET A 117 -19.34 -20.29 8.62
N PRO A 118 -19.22 -21.18 7.62
CA PRO A 118 -18.16 -22.18 7.65
C PRO A 118 -16.83 -21.43 7.58
N THR A 119 -16.03 -21.59 8.64
CA THR A 119 -14.69 -21.06 8.73
C THR A 119 -13.85 -21.71 7.62
N GLN A 120 -13.50 -20.97 6.56
CA GLN A 120 -12.29 -21.32 5.81
C GLN A 120 -11.11 -20.75 6.58
N SER A 121 -10.81 -21.41 7.69
CA SER A 121 -9.52 -21.31 8.33
C SER A 121 -8.60 -22.21 7.52
N SER A 122 -7.78 -21.62 6.66
CA SER A 122 -6.55 -22.26 6.20
C SER A 122 -5.61 -22.37 7.40
N LYS A 123 -5.89 -23.38 8.23
CA LYS A 123 -5.08 -23.81 9.36
C LYS A 123 -3.87 -24.52 8.76
N VAL A 124 -2.78 -23.80 8.57
CA VAL A 124 -1.47 -24.43 8.40
C VAL A 124 -1.02 -24.80 9.81
N GLU A 125 -1.31 -26.04 10.21
CA GLU A 125 -0.72 -26.61 11.41
C GLU A 125 0.73 -26.95 11.08
N ILE A 126 1.65 -26.17 11.62
CA ILE A 126 3.03 -26.60 11.76
C ILE A 126 3.03 -27.46 13.03
N GLU A 127 2.93 -28.77 12.85
CA GLU A 127 3.23 -29.74 13.91
C GLU A 127 4.74 -29.67 14.15
N ILE A 128 5.16 -28.83 15.10
CA ILE A 128 6.50 -28.94 15.66
C ILE A 128 6.37 -30.03 16.72
N ASP A 129 6.68 -31.25 16.30
CA ASP A 129 6.92 -32.39 17.18
C ASP A 129 8.14 -32.03 18.04
N PHE A 130 7.88 -31.43 19.20
CA PHE A 130 8.86 -31.30 20.26
C PHE A 130 8.97 -32.69 20.87
N ASP A 131 9.81 -33.51 20.23
CA ASP A 131 10.21 -34.80 20.74
C ASP A 131 10.83 -34.59 22.12
N ASP A 132 10.32 -35.40 23.03
CA ASP A 132 10.49 -35.47 24.46
C ASP A 132 11.98 -35.65 24.80
N VAL A 133 12.71 -34.55 25.01
CA VAL A 133 14.01 -34.62 25.69
C VAL A 133 13.70 -34.78 27.17
N GLU A 134 13.67 -36.05 27.59
CA GLU A 134 13.65 -36.45 28.99
C GLU A 134 14.80 -35.77 29.74
N ASP A 135 14.42 -35.00 30.76
CA ASP A 135 15.24 -34.52 31.85
C ASP A 135 15.28 -35.60 32.94
N ASP A 136 16.42 -36.25 33.13
CA ASP A 136 16.88 -36.84 34.41
C ASP A 136 18.37 -37.33 34.27
N PRO A 137 19.13 -37.57 35.35
CA PRO A 137 20.17 -36.66 35.85
C PRO A 137 21.54 -37.35 36.11
N ASP A 138 22.51 -36.57 36.57
CA ASP A 138 23.76 -36.94 37.28
C ASP A 138 24.77 -37.91 36.62
N GLU A 139 25.98 -37.39 36.31
CA GLU A 139 27.21 -38.03 36.82
C GLU A 139 28.43 -37.09 36.82
N GLU A 140 28.94 -36.86 38.03
CA GLU A 140 30.21 -36.24 38.39
C GLU A 140 31.37 -37.20 38.08
N VAL A 141 32.40 -36.79 37.32
CA VAL A 141 33.79 -37.21 37.62
C VAL A 141 34.87 -36.27 37.06
N THR A 142 35.72 -35.90 37.99
CA THR A 142 37.06 -35.29 37.98
C THR A 142 38.03 -35.74 36.88
N GLU A 143 38.98 -34.85 36.51
CA GLU A 143 40.44 -35.00 36.74
C GLU A 143 41.26 -34.33 35.63
N GLU A 144 41.86 -33.17 35.91
CA GLU A 144 42.79 -32.47 35.02
C GLU A 144 44.22 -32.53 35.58
N GLN A 145 45.13 -33.02 34.74
CA GLN A 145 46.59 -33.04 34.93
C GLN A 145 47.20 -31.68 34.59
#